data_AF-A0A2E5SSJ9-F1
#
_entry.id   AF-A0A2E5SSJ9-F1
#
_cell.length_a   1.000
_cell.length_b   1.000
_cell.length_c   1.000
_cell.angle_alpha   90.00
_cell.angle_beta   90.00
_cell.angle_gamma   90.00
#
_symmetry.space_group_name_H-M   'P 1'
#
loop_
_entity.id
_entity.type
_entity.pdbx_description
1 polymer ?
#
loop_
_entity_poly.entity_id
_entity_poly.type
_entity_poly.pdbx_seq_one_letter_code
_entity_poly.pdbx_strand_id
1 'polypeptide(L)'
;MKKQTRKALDCKLIGQSDIDSKYFKYEVTIQEADGSVYKAPAFGRDMQDALNRLVWNERTEAVSKFANQRPWMQVVPLLSLFCVLGIFAIQSKTHDNPIWILAGLASLGVILGMSVLWSNHLEKH
;
A
#
# COMPACT_ATOMS: atom_id res chain seq x y z
N MET A 1 21.89 2.49 -19.01
CA MET A 1 21.82 2.92 -17.61
C MET A 1 21.82 1.68 -16.72
N LYS A 2 22.86 1.43 -15.91
CA LYS A 2 22.85 0.33 -14.93
C LYS A 2 21.77 0.64 -13.91
N LYS A 3 20.72 -0.19 -13.82
CA LYS A 3 19.66 -0.04 -12.82
C LYS A 3 20.30 -0.26 -11.45
N GLN A 4 20.55 0.82 -10.72
CA GLN A 4 21.00 0.75 -9.33
C GLN A 4 19.77 0.31 -8.51
N THR A 5 19.58 -1.00 -8.39
CA THR A 5 18.57 -1.56 -7.51
C THR A 5 19.14 -1.60 -6.12
N ARG A 6 18.32 -1.25 -5.12
CA ARG A 6 18.63 -1.44 -3.71
C ARG A 6 19.04 -2.89 -3.43
N LYS A 7 20.10 -3.08 -2.65
CA LYS A 7 20.66 -4.40 -2.33
C LYS A 7 21.03 -4.50 -0.86
N ALA A 8 20.75 -5.65 -0.26
CA ALA A 8 21.39 -6.02 0.99
C ALA A 8 22.81 -6.53 0.67
N LEU A 9 23.83 -5.93 1.28
CA LEU A 9 25.23 -6.28 1.08
C LEU A 9 25.69 -7.36 2.05
N ASP A 10 25.29 -7.22 3.30
CA ASP A 10 25.70 -8.11 4.38
C ASP A 10 24.58 -8.17 5.42
N CYS A 11 24.48 -9.29 6.11
CA CYS A 11 23.55 -9.42 7.22
C CYS A 11 24.18 -10.30 8.29
N LYS A 12 24.36 -9.71 9.47
CA LYS A 12 25.02 -10.35 10.62
C LYS A 12 24.00 -10.65 11.70
N LEU A 13 24.10 -11.83 12.28
CA LEU A 13 23.38 -12.17 13.50
C LEU A 13 24.02 -11.43 14.68
N ILE A 14 23.25 -10.59 15.37
CA ILE A 14 23.69 -9.88 16.58
C ILE A 14 23.44 -10.75 17.81
N GLY A 15 22.29 -11.41 17.86
CA GLY A 15 21.88 -12.24 19.00
C GLY A 15 20.40 -12.56 19.00
N GLN A 16 19.93 -13.14 20.11
CA GLN A 16 18.52 -13.40 20.35
C GLN A 16 17.79 -12.09 20.69
N SER A 17 16.51 -12.00 20.35
CA SER A 17 15.68 -10.84 20.67
C SER A 17 15.37 -10.80 22.17
N ASP A 18 15.50 -9.62 22.78
CA ASP A 18 15.19 -9.42 24.20
C ASP A 18 13.69 -9.53 24.51
N ILE A 19 12.83 -9.34 23.49
CA ILE A 19 11.37 -9.29 23.64
C ILE A 19 10.74 -10.67 23.45
N ASP A 20 11.31 -11.50 22.57
CA ASP A 20 10.76 -12.81 22.25
C ASP A 20 11.89 -13.78 21.90
N SER A 21 12.03 -14.83 22.70
CA SER A 21 13.08 -15.84 22.54
C SER A 21 12.99 -16.61 21.21
N LYS A 22 11.87 -16.52 20.49
CA LYS A 22 11.72 -17.15 19.18
C LYS A 22 12.33 -16.32 18.04
N TYR A 23 12.68 -15.07 18.32
CA TYR A 23 13.21 -14.14 17.32
C TYR A 23 14.69 -13.88 17.53
N PHE A 24 15.39 -13.65 16.43
CA PHE A 24 16.77 -13.22 16.40
C PHE A 24 16.85 -11.80 15.82
N LYS A 25 17.82 -11.05 16.34
CA LYS A 25 18.17 -9.72 15.86
C LYS A 25 19.30 -9.84 14.84
N TYR A 26 19.05 -9.33 13.65
CA TYR A 26 19.99 -9.24 12.55
C TYR A 26 20.32 -7.78 12.27
N GLU A 27 21.58 -7.48 11.98
CA GLU A 27 22.01 -6.20 11.44
C GLU A 27 22.21 -6.36 9.93
N VAL A 28 21.34 -5.73 9.14
CA VAL A 28 21.39 -5.77 7.68
C VAL A 28 22.05 -4.50 7.17
N THR A 29 23.14 -4.64 6.41
CA THR A 29 23.77 -3.52 5.70
C THR A 29 23.14 -3.40 4.33
N ILE A 30 22.49 -2.27 4.07
CA ILE A 30 21.75 -2.01 2.84
C ILE A 30 22.44 -0.91 2.06
N GLN A 31 22.60 -1.13 0.75
CA GLN A 31 23.00 -0.13 -0.20
C GLN A 31 21.79 0.32 -1.00
N GLU A 32 21.52 1.62 -0.97
CA GLU A 32 20.46 2.23 -1.75
C GLU A 32 20.85 2.48 -3.20
N ALA A 33 19.84 2.79 -4.01
CA ALA A 33 20.00 3.11 -5.43
C ALA A 33 20.94 4.33 -5.67
N ASP A 34 21.05 5.23 -4.69
CA ASP A 34 21.93 6.39 -4.70
C ASP A 34 23.39 6.06 -4.33
N GLY A 35 23.66 4.83 -3.91
CA GLY A 35 24.96 4.36 -3.44
C GLY A 35 25.21 4.59 -1.95
N SER A 36 24.27 5.19 -1.20
CA SER A 36 24.37 5.33 0.25
C SER A 36 24.28 3.95 0.92
N VAL A 37 25.08 3.77 1.98
CA VAL A 37 25.13 2.52 2.73
C VAL A 37 24.75 2.81 4.18
N TYR A 38 23.73 2.12 4.68
CA TYR A 38 23.33 2.21 6.08
C TYR A 38 23.04 0.82 6.67
N LYS A 39 22.99 0.77 7.99
CA LYS A 39 22.71 -0.43 8.76
C LYS A 39 21.31 -0.34 9.34
N ALA A 40 20.47 -1.33 9.03
CA ALA A 40 19.12 -1.44 9.55
C ALA A 40 19.01 -2.67 10.46
N PRO A 41 18.48 -2.53 11.69
CA PRO A 41 18.16 -3.67 12.52
C PRO A 41 16.91 -4.36 11.97
N ALA A 42 16.97 -5.68 11.81
CA ALA A 42 15.87 -6.52 11.36
C ALA A 42 15.62 -7.65 12.38
N PHE A 43 14.36 -8.02 12.56
CA PHE A 43 13.96 -9.07 13.50
C PHE A 43 13.21 -10.17 12.76
N GLY A 44 13.64 -11.42 12.93
CA GLY A 44 13.03 -12.57 12.27
C GLY A 44 13.39 -13.86 12.99
N ARG A 45 12.64 -14.93 12.71
CA ARG A 45 12.97 -16.27 13.22
C ARG A 45 14.20 -16.84 12.51
N ASP A 46 14.37 -16.44 11.27
CA ASP A 46 15.52 -16.70 10.43
C ASP A 46 15.92 -15.42 9.67
N MET A 47 17.06 -15.48 8.98
CA MET A 47 17.63 -14.36 8.26
C MET A 47 16.73 -13.89 7.08
N GLN A 48 16.00 -14.81 6.44
CA GLN A 48 15.13 -14.50 5.31
C GLN A 48 13.83 -13.84 5.78
N ASP A 49 13.24 -14.33 6.88
CA ASP A 49 12.09 -13.75 7.57
C ASP A 49 12.42 -12.34 8.06
N ALA A 50 13.61 -12.14 8.65
CA ALA A 50 14.07 -10.82 9.07
C ALA A 50 14.15 -9.84 7.90
N LEU A 51 14.74 -10.27 6.77
CA LEU A 51 14.85 -9.44 5.56
C LEU A 51 13.48 -9.13 4.95
N ASN A 52 12.59 -10.14 4.87
CA ASN A 52 11.25 -9.98 4.31
C ASN A 52 10.42 -9.01 5.15
N ARG A 53 10.50 -9.09 6.48
CA ARG A 53 9.84 -8.16 7.40
C ARG A 53 10.39 -6.74 7.26
N LEU A 54 11.70 -6.58 7.09
CA LEU A 54 12.30 -5.26 6.88
C LEU A 54 11.76 -4.60 5.60
N VAL A 55 11.74 -5.35 4.48
CA VAL A 55 11.18 -4.87 3.21
C VAL A 55 9.68 -4.56 3.34
N TRP A 56 8.93 -5.41 4.04
CA TRP A 56 7.50 -5.19 4.28
C TRP A 56 7.24 -3.93 5.09
N ASN A 57 8.01 -3.70 6.16
CA ASN A 57 7.85 -2.54 7.03
C ASN A 57 8.12 -1.24 6.30
N GLU A 58 9.20 -1.17 5.52
CA GLU A 58 9.52 0.02 4.73
C GLU A 58 8.50 0.28 3.62
N ARG A 59 8.01 -0.77 2.96
CA ARG A 59 6.92 -0.64 1.98
C ARG A 59 5.65 -0.13 2.65
N THR A 60 5.32 -0.66 3.82
CA THR A 60 4.16 -0.23 4.60
C THR A 60 4.32 1.22 5.08
N GLU A 61 5.52 1.62 5.50
CA GLU A 61 5.82 2.99 5.91
C GLU A 61 5.68 3.96 4.73
N ALA A 62 6.22 3.61 3.56
CA ALA A 62 6.05 4.39 2.34
C ALA A 62 4.56 4.56 2.00
N VAL A 63 3.80 3.46 1.95
CA VAL A 63 2.35 3.50 1.69
C VAL A 63 1.63 4.32 2.77
N SER A 64 1.97 4.17 4.04
CA SER A 64 1.35 4.92 5.14
C SER A 64 1.61 6.42 5.03
N LYS A 65 2.83 6.82 4.62
CA LYS A 65 3.22 8.21 4.42
C LYS A 65 2.46 8.82 3.24
N PHE A 66 2.31 8.08 2.14
CA PHE A 66 1.50 8.50 1.00
C PHE A 66 0.00 8.61 1.37
N ALA A 67 -0.54 7.62 2.08
CA ALA A 67 -1.92 7.61 2.53
C ALA A 67 -2.22 8.78 3.48
N ASN A 68 -1.32 9.04 4.44
CA ASN A 68 -1.48 10.10 5.43
C ASN A 68 -1.22 11.50 4.85
N GLN A 69 -0.38 11.64 3.81
CA GLN A 69 -0.15 12.93 3.15
C GLN A 69 -1.35 13.40 2.33
N ARG A 70 -2.22 12.50 1.87
CA ARG A 70 -3.37 12.84 1.01
C ARG A 70 -4.63 12.06 1.41
N PRO A 71 -5.18 12.29 2.61
CA PRO A 71 -6.43 11.66 3.05
C PRO A 71 -7.59 11.97 2.09
N TRP A 72 -7.55 13.13 1.43
CA TRP A 72 -8.54 13.53 0.43
C TRP A 72 -8.64 12.56 -0.77
N MET A 73 -7.57 11.85 -1.14
CA MET A 73 -7.61 10.88 -2.24
C MET A 73 -8.43 9.62 -1.91
N GLN A 74 -8.61 9.31 -0.62
CA GLN A 74 -9.50 8.22 -0.18
C GLN A 74 -10.93 8.72 0.04
N VAL A 75 -11.07 9.93 0.56
CA VAL A 75 -12.38 10.51 0.91
C VAL A 75 -13.18 10.91 -0.32
N VAL A 76 -12.56 11.50 -1.36
CA VAL A 76 -13.25 11.98 -2.57
C VAL A 76 -13.95 10.85 -3.35
N PRO A 77 -13.31 9.71 -3.69
CA PRO A 77 -14.00 8.63 -4.38
C PRO A 77 -15.11 7.99 -3.53
N LEU A 78 -14.91 7.89 -2.21
CA LEU A 78 -15.94 7.38 -1.29
C LEU A 78 -17.16 8.32 -1.23
N LEU A 79 -16.93 9.63 -1.13
CA LEU A 79 -18.00 10.63 -1.11
C LEU A 79 -18.75 10.67 -2.46
N SER A 80 -18.01 10.62 -3.57
CA SER A 80 -18.57 10.52 -4.92
C SER A 80 -19.49 9.32 -5.07
N LEU A 81 -19.07 8.17 -4.53
CA LEU A 81 -19.87 6.95 -4.51
C LEU A 81 -21.22 7.14 -3.80
N PHE A 82 -21.21 7.74 -2.60
CA PHE A 82 -22.42 8.00 -1.84
C PHE A 82 -23.35 8.99 -2.57
N CYS A 83 -22.81 10.02 -3.22
CA CYS A 83 -23.59 10.95 -4.03
C CYS A 83 -24.25 10.26 -5.23
N VAL A 84 -23.51 9.43 -5.95
CA VAL A 84 -24.02 8.72 -7.13
C VAL A 84 -25.10 7.71 -6.75
N LEU A 85 -24.88 6.92 -5.69
CA LEU A 85 -25.90 6.00 -5.16
C LEU A 85 -27.16 6.73 -4.68
N GLY A 86 -27.00 7.90 -4.04
CA GLY A 86 -28.13 8.73 -3.60
C GLY A 86 -29.00 9.22 -4.76
N ILE A 87 -28.37 9.66 -5.86
CA ILE A 87 -29.09 10.13 -7.06
C ILE A 87 -29.83 8.96 -7.73
N PHE A 88 -29.17 7.82 -7.94
CA PHE A 88 -29.80 6.65 -8.55
C PHE A 88 -30.93 6.06 -7.69
N ALA A 89 -30.84 6.16 -6.36
CA ALA A 89 -31.90 5.73 -5.44
C ALA A 89 -33.16 6.62 -5.52
N ILE A 90 -33.02 7.93 -5.73
CA ILE A 90 -34.16 8.83 -5.96
C ILE A 90 -34.77 8.58 -7.34
N GLN A 91 -33.92 8.36 -8.35
CA GLN A 91 -34.36 8.10 -9.73
C GLN A 91 -35.16 6.79 -9.84
N SER A 92 -34.75 5.72 -9.14
CA SER A 92 -35.42 4.41 -9.19
C SER A 92 -36.85 4.46 -8.64
N LYS A 93 -37.09 5.26 -7.59
CA LYS A 93 -38.44 5.46 -7.02
C LYS A 93 -39.40 6.20 -7.94
N THR A 94 -38.88 6.99 -8.88
CA THR A 94 -39.72 7.88 -9.69
C THR A 94 -40.18 7.22 -10.99
N HIS A 95 -39.44 6.23 -11.50
CA HIS A 95 -39.64 5.68 -12.85
C HIS A 95 -40.00 4.18 -12.90
N ASP A 96 -40.13 3.47 -11.75
CA ASP A 96 -40.50 2.03 -11.67
C ASP A 96 -39.81 1.13 -12.70
N ASN A 97 -38.58 1.50 -13.10
CA ASN A 97 -37.84 0.81 -14.14
C ASN A 97 -36.53 0.25 -13.56
N PRO A 98 -36.31 -1.08 -13.62
CA PRO A 98 -35.15 -1.75 -13.03
C PRO A 98 -33.81 -1.34 -13.67
N ILE A 99 -33.83 -0.71 -14.85
CA ILE A 99 -32.62 -0.23 -15.55
C ILE A 99 -31.81 0.77 -14.70
N TRP A 100 -32.48 1.55 -13.85
CA TRP A 100 -31.80 2.53 -12.99
C TRP A 100 -30.94 1.89 -11.89
N ILE A 101 -31.34 0.72 -11.40
CA ILE A 101 -30.54 -0.05 -10.43
C ILE A 101 -29.29 -0.61 -11.10
N LEU A 102 -29.44 -1.11 -12.34
CA LEU A 102 -28.33 -1.63 -13.13
C LEU A 102 -27.32 -0.52 -13.48
N ALA A 103 -27.81 0.67 -13.82
CA ALA A 103 -26.98 1.85 -14.08
C ALA A 103 -26.21 2.31 -12.82
N GLY A 104 -26.86 2.29 -11.65
CA GLY A 104 -26.19 2.56 -10.37
C GLY A 104 -25.07 1.57 -10.08
N LEU A 105 -25.31 0.26 -10.29
CA LEU A 105 -24.30 -0.78 -10.10
C LEU A 105 -23.13 -0.65 -11.10
N ALA A 106 -23.42 -0.30 -12.35
CA ALA A 106 -22.39 -0.06 -13.37
C ALA A 106 -21.52 1.16 -13.02
N SER A 107 -22.12 2.25 -12.54
CA SER A 107 -21.41 3.45 -12.11
C SER A 107 -20.46 3.18 -10.93
N LEU A 108 -20.88 2.33 -10.00
CA LEU A 108 -20.06 1.78 -8.91
C LEU A 108 -18.79 1.11 -9.44
N GLY A 109 -18.94 0.22 -10.42
CA GLY A 109 -17.81 -0.46 -11.05
C GLY A 109 -16.83 0.50 -11.74
N VAL A 110 -17.35 1.53 -12.41
CA VAL A 110 -16.53 2.56 -13.07
C VAL A 110 -15.76 3.41 -12.06
N ILE A 111 -16.38 3.84 -10.97
CA ILE A 111 -15.73 4.67 -9.94
C ILE A 111 -14.63 3.89 -9.23
N LEU A 112 -14.90 2.63 -8.85
CA LEU A 112 -13.89 1.77 -8.24
C LEU A 112 -12.74 1.46 -9.22
N GLY A 113 -13.07 1.14 -10.46
CA GLY A 113 -12.08 0.88 -11.51
C GLY A 113 -11.18 2.09 -11.76
N MET A 114 -11.75 3.29 -11.89
CA MET A 114 -11.00 4.54 -12.03
C MET A 114 -10.16 4.86 -10.79
N SER A 115 -10.68 4.61 -9.59
CA SER A 115 -9.93 4.82 -8.35
C SER A 115 -8.69 3.93 -8.25
N VAL A 116 -8.79 2.66 -8.68
CA VAL A 116 -7.66 1.71 -8.70
C VAL A 116 -6.66 2.04 -9.80
N LEU A 117 -7.12 2.43 -10.98
CA LEU A 117 -6.23 2.86 -12.06
C LEU A 117 -5.47 4.13 -11.67
N TRP A 118 -6.14 5.07 -11.01
CA TRP A 118 -5.54 6.31 -10.53
C TRP A 118 -4.50 6.07 -9.43
N SER A 119 -4.77 5.16 -8.48
CA SER A 119 -3.79 4.79 -7.44
C SER A 119 -2.55 4.13 -8.05
N ASN A 120 -2.73 3.24 -9.02
CA ASN A 120 -1.62 2.57 -9.69
C ASN A 120 -0.78 3.53 -10.55
N HIS A 121 -1.40 4.58 -11.11
CA HIS A 121 -0.68 5.61 -11.86
C HIS A 121 0.19 6.47 -10.94
N LEU A 122 -0.30 6.80 -9.74
CA LEU A 122 0.45 7.56 -8.74
C LEU A 122 1.55 6.75 -8.06
N GLU A 123 1.41 5.43 -7.89
CA GLU A 123 2.53 4.60 -7.40
C GLU A 123 3.71 4.54 -8.38
N LYS A 124 3.47 4.87 -9.65
CA LYS A 124 4.48 4.81 -10.72
C LYS A 124 5.24 6.14 -10.91
N HIS A 125 4.74 7.24 -10.34
CA HIS A 125 5.28 8.59 -10.46
C HIS A 125 5.74 9.14 -9.11
#